data_AF-A0A1F9AAH4-F1
#
_entry.id   AF-A0A1F9AAH4-F1
#
_cell.length_a   1.000
_cell.length_b   1.000
_cell.length_c   1.000
_cell.angle_alpha   90.00
_cell.angle_beta   90.00
_cell.angle_gamma   90.00
#
_symmetry.space_group_name_H-M   'P 1'
#
loop_
_entity.id
_entity.type
_entity.pdbx_description
1 polymer ?
#
loop_
_entity_poly.entity_id
_entity_poly.type
_entity_poly.pdbx_seq_one_letter_code
_entity_poly.pdbx_strand_id
1 'polypeptide(L)' 'MKPKTIVVLVLIGLFLIILVQNAQVVTLRLLFWEIGMSQIILLPLAMFIGFILGFIVAQMTSGSHSKKEGK' A
#
# COMPACT_ATOMS: atom_id res chain seq x y z
N MET A 1 -13.86 2.57 32.17
CA MET A 1 -12.87 2.48 31.07
C MET A 1 -12.30 3.86 30.81
N LYS A 2 -10.99 3.98 30.53
CA LYS A 2 -10.40 5.28 30.20
C LYS A 2 -10.98 5.75 28.85
N PRO A 3 -11.35 7.03 28.66
CA PRO A 3 -11.94 7.53 27.41
C PRO A 3 -11.09 7.20 26.18
N LYS A 4 -9.77 7.23 26.34
CA LYS A 4 -8.79 6.84 25.30
C LYS A 4 -8.99 5.40 24.79
N THR A 5 -9.33 4.46 25.66
CA THR A 5 -9.58 3.06 25.28
C THR A 5 -10.86 2.91 24.48
N ILE A 6 -11.90 3.69 24.84
CA ILE A 6 -13.19 3.70 24.11
C ILE A 6 -12.98 4.28 22.72
N VAL A 7 -12.24 5.38 22.60
CA VAL A 7 -11.91 5.99 21.30
C VAL A 7 -11.15 5.02 20.41
N VAL A 8 -10.14 4.30 20.94
CA VAL A 8 -9.39 3.30 20.17
C VAL A 8 -10.29 2.14 19.73
N LEU A 9 -11.17 1.64 20.61
CA LEU A 9 -12.13 0.59 20.27
C LEU A 9 -13.11 1.03 19.17
N VAL A 10 -13.62 2.26 19.26
CA VAL A 10 -14.50 2.83 18.24
C VAL A 10 -13.78 2.98 16.90
N LEU A 11 -12.53 3.46 16.90
CA LEU A 11 -11.72 3.58 15.69
C LEU A 11 -11.44 2.21 15.04
N ILE A 12 -11.13 1.19 15.84
CA ILE A 12 -10.95 -0.18 15.34
C ILE A 12 -12.25 -0.72 14.75
N GLY A 13 -13.38 -0.52 15.44
CA GLY A 13 -14.69 -0.93 14.94
C GLY A 13 -15.05 -0.27 13.62
N LEU A 14 -14.88 1.05 13.51
CA LEU A 14 -15.11 1.80 12.27
C LEU A 14 -14.18 1.35 11.14
N PHE A 15 -12.90 1.10 11.44
CA PHE A 15 -11.95 0.58 10.47
C PHE A 15 -12.41 -0.77 9.92
N LEU A 16 -12.78 -1.72 10.79
CA LEU A 16 -13.29 -3.03 10.38
C LEU A 16 -14.59 -2.92 9.54
N ILE A 17 -15.49 -2.01 9.91
CA ILE A 17 -16.73 -1.75 9.16
C ILE A 17 -16.40 -1.23 7.76
N ILE A 18 -15.49 -0.25 7.66
CA ILE A 18 -15.03 0.26 6.36
C ILE A 18 -14.39 -0.87 5.56
N LEU A 19 -13.60 -1.74 6.19
CA LEU A 19 -12.97 -2.86 5.50
C LEU A 19 -14.02 -3.82 4.90
N VAL A 20 -15.01 -4.23 5.68
CA VAL A 20 -16.06 -5.15 5.22
C VAL A 20 -16.96 -4.50 4.18
N GLN A 21 -17.31 -3.22 4.36
CA GLN A 21 -18.13 -2.49 3.38
C GLN A 21 -17.40 -2.27 2.05
N ASN A 22 -16.08 -2.07 2.09
CA ASN A 22 -15.25 -1.89 0.89
C ASN A 22 -14.60 -3.19 0.42
N ALA A 23 -15.06 -4.35 0.91
CA ALA A 23 -14.65 -5.68 0.45
C ALA A 23 -15.31 -6.02 -0.91
N GLN A 24 -15.33 -5.06 -1.83
CA GLN A 24 -15.77 -5.29 -3.19
C GLN A 24 -14.68 -6.03 -3.95
N VAL A 25 -15.09 -7.09 -4.66
CA VAL A 25 -14.21 -7.76 -5.61
C VAL A 25 -14.03 -6.84 -6.80
N VAL A 26 -12.78 -6.41 -7.02
CA VAL A 26 -12.39 -5.65 -8.20
C VAL A 26 -11.70 -6.61 -9.16
N THR A 27 -12.12 -6.56 -10.42
CA THR A 27 -11.48 -7.29 -11.51
C THR A 27 -10.35 -6.45 -12.07
N LEU A 28 -9.13 -6.90 -11.80
CA LEU A 28 -7.92 -6.31 -12.32
C LEU A 28 -7.65 -6.91 -13.71
N ARG A 29 -7.74 -6.08 -14.74
CA ARG A 29 -7.45 -6.44 -16.13
C ARG A 29 -6.03 -6.01 -16.48
N LEU A 30 -5.08 -6.94 -16.43
CA LEU A 30 -3.69 -6.73 -16.82
C LEU A 30 -3.43 -7.33 -18.19
N LEU A 31 -3.29 -6.48 -19.21
CA LEU A 31 -3.11 -6.91 -20.60
C LEU A 31 -4.20 -7.91 -21.03
N PHE A 32 -3.90 -9.21 -21.04
CA PHE A 32 -4.81 -10.30 -21.37
C PHE A 32 -5.30 -11.12 -20.16
N TRP A 33 -4.89 -10.75 -18.95
CA TRP A 33 -5.26 -11.43 -17.70
C TRP A 33 -6.34 -10.69 -16.93
N GLU A 34 -7.31 -11.45 -16.43
CA GLU A 34 -8.38 -10.99 -15.56
C GLU A 34 -8.24 -11.67 -14.21
N ILE A 35 -7.96 -10.89 -13.17
CA ILE A 35 -7.76 -11.38 -11.80
C ILE A 35 -8.81 -10.72 -10.92
N GLY A 36 -9.76 -11.50 -10.41
CA GLY A 36 -10.73 -11.04 -9.42
C GLY A 36 -10.12 -11.09 -8.03
N MET A 37 -9.95 -9.95 -7.38
CA MET A 37 -9.48 -9.89 -6.00
C MET A 37 -10.16 -8.77 -5.22
N SER A 38 -10.21 -8.88 -3.89
CA SER A 38 -10.77 -7.82 -3.06
C SER A 38 -9.93 -6.54 -3.21
N GLN A 39 -10.60 -5.39 -3.46
CA GLN A 39 -9.97 -4.07 -3.59
C GLN A 39 -9.05 -3.75 -2.40
N ILE A 40 -9.42 -4.29 -1.23
CA ILE A 40 -8.72 -4.10 0.03
C ILE A 40 -7.36 -4.77 0.11
N ILE A 41 -7.15 -5.83 -0.67
CA ILE A 41 -5.87 -6.52 -0.82
C ILE A 41 -5.08 -5.84 -1.93
N LEU A 42 -5.78 -5.45 -3.01
CA LEU A 42 -5.16 -4.84 -4.18
C LEU A 42 -4.47 -3.50 -3.86
N LEU A 43 -5.15 -2.61 -3.13
CA LEU A 43 -4.66 -1.26 -2.81
C LEU A 43 -3.33 -1.28 -2.01
N PRO A 44 -3.25 -1.99 -0.86
CA PRO A 44 -1.99 -2.09 -0.11
C PRO A 44 -0.89 -2.79 -0.90
N LEU A 45 -1.22 -3.85 -1.65
CA LEU A 45 -0.25 -4.59 -2.46
C LEU A 45 0.37 -3.70 -3.55
N ALA A 46 -0.47 -2.97 -4.29
CA ALA A 46 -0.01 -2.06 -5.33
C ALA A 46 0.88 -0.94 -4.75
N MET A 47 0.48 -0.38 -3.60
CA MET A 47 1.27 0.62 -2.88
C MET A 47 2.62 0.06 -2.43
N PHE A 48 2.65 -1.15 -1.89
CA PHE A 48 3.87 -1.80 -1.43
C PHE A 48 4.84 -2.11 -2.59
N ILE A 49 4.32 -2.62 -3.71
CA ILE A 49 5.12 -2.86 -4.92
C ILE A 49 5.69 -1.53 -5.43
N GLY A 50 4.85 -0.49 -5.54
CA GLY A 50 5.30 0.84 -5.97
C GLY A 50 6.37 1.43 -5.05
N PHE A 51 6.23 1.25 -3.74
CA PHE A 51 7.22 1.69 -2.75
C PHE A 51 8.56 0.96 -2.91
N ILE A 52 8.54 -0.38 -3.03
CA ILE A 52 9.76 -1.18 -3.24
C ILE A 52 10.45 -0.76 -4.54
N LEU A 53 9.70 -0.65 -5.64
CA LEU A 53 10.25 -0.23 -6.94
C LEU A 53 10.84 1.18 -6.84
N GLY A 54 10.14 2.11 -6.20
CA GLY A 54 10.64 3.47 -5.96
C GLY A 54 11.92 3.49 -5.13
N PHE A 55 12.01 2.66 -4.09
CA PHE A 55 13.21 2.52 -3.26
C PHE A 55 14.39 1.97 -4.06
N ILE A 56 14.17 0.93 -4.88
CA ILE A 56 15.20 0.35 -5.75
C ILE A 56 15.70 1.38 -6.77
N VAL A 57 14.78 2.10 -7.41
CA VAL A 57 15.11 3.17 -8.37
C VAL A 57 15.92 4.26 -7.69
N ALA A 58 15.49 4.72 -6.50
CA ALA A 58 16.22 5.72 -5.73
C ALA A 58 17.63 5.24 -5.37
N GLN A 59 17.80 3.98 -4.98
CA GLN A 59 19.12 3.41 -4.68
C GLN A 59 20.02 3.34 -5.92
N MET A 60 19.49 2.94 -7.07
CA MET A 60 20.24 2.92 -8.34
C MET A 60 20.65 4.33 -8.79
N THR A 61 19.76 5.32 -8.65
CA THR A 61 20.04 6.70 -9.05
C THR A 61 20.94 7.43 -8.04
N SER A 62 20.81 7.14 -6.74
CA SER A 62 21.62 7.74 -5.67
C SER A 62 23.09 7.30 -5.71
N GLY A 63 23.40 6.11 -6.24
CA GLY A 63 24.77 5.65 -6.47
C GLY A 63 25.54 6.47 -7.52
N SER A 64 24.83 7.27 -8.36
CA SER A 64 25.45 8.07 -9.42
C SER A 64 26.07 9.39 -8.92
N HIS A 65 25.60 9.93 -7.78
CA HIS A 65 26.11 11.20 -7.27
C HIS A 65 27.42 11.11 -6.48
N SER A 66 27.82 9.93 -6.00
CA SER A 66 29.08 9.77 -5.24
C SER A 66 30.33 9.64 -6.12
N LYS A 67 30.21 9.57 -7.47
CA LYS A 67 31.36 9.38 -8.37
C LYS A 67 31.82 10.66 -9.11
N LYS A 68 31.21 11.83 -8.83
CA LYS A 68 31.57 13.09 -9.51
C LYS A 68 32.37 14.11 -8.68
N GLU A 69 32.66 13.85 -7.41
CA GLU A 69 33.48 14.76 -6.57
C GLU A 69 34.91 14.24 -6.31
N GLY A 70 35.37 13.22 -7.04
CA GLY A 70 36.67 12.58 -6.84
C GLY A 70 37.51 12.36 -8.09
N LYS A 71 37.45 13.27 -9.08
CA LYS A 71 38.40 13.31 -10.19
C LYS A 71 38.77 14.73 -10.56
#